data_AF-A0A3D3UV65-F1
#
_entry.id   AF-A0A3D3UV65-F1
#
_cell.length_a   1.000
_cell.length_b   1.000
_cell.length_c   1.000
_cell.angle_alpha   90.00
_cell.angle_beta   90.00
_cell.angle_gamma   90.00
#
_symmetry.space_group_name_H-M   'P 1'
#
loop_
_entity.id
_entity.type
_entity.pdbx_description
1 polymer ?
#
loop_
_entity_poly.entity_id
_entity_poly.type
_entity_poly.pdbx_seq_one_letter_code
_entity_poly.pdbx_strand_id
1 'polypeptide(L)' 'MLVGRALKAKGVHTADVQAYLKRVKDYPGVTGLITFDETGDASVEWGVGVYRNGKLVPIPENE' A
#
# COMPACT_ATOMS: atom_id res chain seq x y z
N MET A 1 7.63 -2.43 8.33
CA MET A 1 6.18 -2.26 8.52
C MET A 1 5.86 -0.78 8.68
N LEU A 2 4.88 -0.26 7.92
CA LEU A 2 4.56 1.16 7.85
C LEU A 2 4.08 1.74 9.20
N VAL A 3 3.13 1.07 9.86
CA VAL A 3 2.60 1.50 11.17
C VAL A 3 3.73 1.62 12.21
N GLY A 4 4.70 0.71 12.21
CA GLY A 4 5.85 0.78 13.10
C GLY A 4 6.73 2.03 12.87
N ARG A 5 6.83 2.53 11.63
CA ARG A 5 7.52 3.81 11.34
C ARG A 5 6.72 5.00 11.85
N ALA A 6 5.40 4.98 11.67
CA ALA A 6 4.52 6.03 12.18
C ALA A 6 4.62 6.14 13.71
N LEU A 7 4.54 5.00 14.41
CA LEU A 7 4.70 4.95 15.87
C LEU A 7 6.07 5.44 16.34
N LYS A 8 7.15 5.08 15.63
CA LYS A 8 8.50 5.60 15.95
C LYS A 8 8.62 7.10 15.74
N ALA A 9 7.91 7.67 14.76
CA ALA A 9 7.99 9.09 14.43
C ALA A 9 7.06 9.97 15.27
N LYS A 10 5.92 9.44 15.72
CA LYS A 10 4.83 10.21 16.33
C LYS A 10 4.41 9.73 17.73
N GLY A 11 4.97 8.62 18.21
CA GLY A 11 4.52 7.99 19.45
C GLY A 11 3.20 7.24 19.26
N VAL A 12 2.43 7.12 20.34
CA VAL A 12 1.22 6.27 20.40
C VAL A 12 -0.09 7.05 20.30
N HIS A 13 -0.04 8.36 20.04
CA HIS A 13 -1.24 9.17 19.86
C HIS A 13 -1.87 8.90 18.50
N THR A 14 -3.11 8.39 18.52
CA THR A 14 -3.83 7.97 17.32
C THR A 14 -3.94 9.07 16.27
N ALA A 15 -4.23 10.30 16.68
CA ALA A 15 -4.40 11.43 15.77
C ALA A 15 -3.10 11.74 14.99
N ASP A 16 -1.94 11.70 15.67
CA ASP A 16 -0.64 11.97 15.04
C ASP A 16 -0.22 10.85 14.10
N VAL A 17 -0.53 9.59 14.47
CA VAL A 17 -0.29 8.42 13.62
C VAL A 17 -1.17 8.49 12.36
N GLN A 18 -2.45 8.82 12.49
CA GLN A 18 -3.34 9.00 11.34
C GLN A 18 -2.86 10.14 10.43
N ALA A 19 -2.50 11.29 11.00
CA ALA A 19 -1.97 12.42 10.23
C ALA A 19 -0.66 12.08 9.52
N TYR A 20 0.20 11.25 10.12
CA TYR A 20 1.39 10.73 9.47
C TYR A 20 1.03 9.83 8.29
N LEU A 21 0.14 8.87 8.49
CA LEU A 21 -0.23 7.89 7.46
C LEU A 21 -0.86 8.55 6.23
N LYS A 22 -1.73 9.56 6.41
CA LYS A 22 -2.35 10.31 5.29
C LYS A 22 -1.34 11.05 4.41
N ARG A 23 -0.12 11.29 4.89
CA ARG A 23 0.96 11.95 4.12
C ARG A 23 1.87 10.96 3.41
N VAL A 24 1.69 9.66 3.63
CA VAL A 24 2.52 8.62 3.03
C VAL A 24 2.15 8.48 1.56
N LYS A 25 3.13 8.77 0.70
CA LYS A 25 3.08 8.54 -0.75
C LYS A 25 4.20 7.57 -1.12
N ASP A 26 3.89 6.67 -2.04
CA ASP A 26 4.85 5.76 -2.69
C ASP A 26 5.70 4.94 -1.70
N TYR A 27 5.09 4.47 -0.61
CA TYR A 27 5.78 3.63 0.35
C TYR A 27 6.02 2.23 -0.25
N PRO A 28 7.28 1.73 -0.33
CA PRO A 28 7.57 0.42 -0.88
C PRO A 28 7.11 -0.69 0.08
N GLY A 29 6.02 -1.37 -0.29
CA GLY A 29 5.45 -2.52 0.40
C GLY A 29 5.70 -3.84 -0.33
N VAL A 30 5.25 -4.94 0.29
CA VAL A 30 5.33 -6.29 -0.32
C VAL A 30 4.43 -6.39 -1.56
N THR A 31 3.34 -5.64 -1.60
CA THR A 31 2.37 -5.58 -2.69
C THR A 31 2.68 -4.47 -3.71
N GLY A 32 3.90 -3.92 -3.71
CA GLY A 32 4.27 -2.75 -4.53
C GLY A 32 4.17 -1.43 -3.77
N LEU A 33 4.01 -0.34 -4.50
CA LEU A 33 3.91 1.00 -3.93
C LEU A 33 2.56 1.20 -3.24
N ILE A 34 2.58 1.75 -2.03
CA ILE A 34 1.40 2.06 -1.23
C ILE A 34 1.31 3.58 -1.06
N THR A 35 0.16 4.14 -1.42
CA THR A 35 -0.15 5.56 -1.23
C THR A 35 -1.44 5.68 -0.45
N PHE A 36 -1.48 6.55 0.56
CA PHE A 36 -2.70 6.85 1.31
C PHE A 36 -3.31 8.15 0.80
N ASP A 37 -4.64 8.20 0.73
CA ASP A 37 -5.38 9.42 0.41
C ASP A 37 -5.83 10.19 1.67
N GLU A 38 -6.62 11.24 1.47
CA GLU A 38 -7.09 12.12 2.54
C GLU A 38 -8.16 11.46 3.44
N THR A 39 -8.91 10.49 2.92
CA THR A 39 -9.87 9.69 3.70
C THR A 39 -9.16 8.63 4.54
N GLY A 40 -7.94 8.26 4.15
CA GLY A 40 -7.10 7.26 4.82
C GLY A 40 -7.16 5.90 4.13
N ASP A 41 -7.71 5.85 2.92
CA ASP A 41 -7.73 4.65 2.09
C ASP A 41 -6.38 4.44 1.43
N ALA A 42 -5.98 3.18 1.32
CA ALA A 42 -4.73 2.80 0.69
C ALA A 42 -4.97 2.45 -0.78
N SER A 43 -4.29 3.16 -1.68
CA SER A 43 -4.16 2.77 -3.07
C SER A 43 -2.91 1.90 -3.25
N VAL A 44 -3.11 0.78 -3.93
CA VAL A 44 -2.05 -0.15 -4.34
C VAL A 44 -2.25 -0.50 -5.80
N GLU A 45 -1.16 -0.85 -6.48
CA GLU A 45 -1.24 -1.43 -7.82
C GLU A 45 -1.94 -2.78 -7.75
N TRP A 46 -2.89 -3.01 -8.65
CA TRP A 46 -3.60 -4.28 -8.80
C TRP A 46 -3.42 -4.78 -10.23
N GLY A 47 -3.47 -6.09 -10.42
CA GLY A 47 -3.33 -6.70 -11.73
C GLY A 47 -4.19 -7.95 -11.85
N VAL A 48 -4.56 -8.28 -13.09
CA VAL A 48 -5.29 -9.51 -13.42
C VAL A 48 -4.29 -10.58 -13.84
N GLY A 49 -4.55 -11.83 -13.46
CA GLY A 49 -3.74 -12.96 -13.89
C GLY A 49 -4.58 -14.20 -14.15
N VAL A 50 -4.06 -15.09 -15.00
CA VAL A 50 -4.64 -16.41 -15.29
C VAL A 50 -3.71 -17.50 -14.78
N TYR A 51 -4.28 -18.56 -14.22
CA TYR A 51 -3.51 -19.76 -13.88
C TYR A 51 -3.23 -20.58 -15.14
N ARG A 52 -1.94 -20.78 -15.47
CA ARG A 52 -1.47 -21.64 -16.55
C ARG A 52 -0.46 -22.63 -15.98
N ASN A 53 -0.72 -23.93 -16.14
CA ASN A 53 0.13 -25.02 -15.64
C ASN A 53 0.51 -24.85 -14.15
N GLY A 54 -0.47 -24.49 -13.32
CA GLY A 54 -0.27 -24.30 -11.87
C GLY A 54 0.46 -23.02 -11.45
N LYS A 55 0.78 -22.12 -12.39
CA LYS A 55 1.41 -20.82 -12.10
C LYS A 55 0.46 -19.66 -12.44
N LEU A 56 0.41 -18.65 -11.59
CA LEU A 56 -0.26 -17.37 -11.89
C LEU A 56 0.57 -16.61 -12.92
N VAL A 57 -0.04 -16.28 -14.06
CA VAL A 57 0.58 -15.52 -15.17
C VAL A 57 -0.20 -14.21 -15.34
N PRO A 58 0.44 -13.03 -15.26
CA PRO A 58 -0.23 -11.74 -15.46
C PRO A 58 -0.85 -11.62 -16.85
N ILE A 59 -2.02 -10.97 -16.95
CA ILE A 59 -2.60 -10.52 -18.21
C ILE A 59 -2.12 -9.09 -18.44
N PRO A 60 -1.47 -8.76 -19.57
CA PRO A 60 -1.11 -7.38 -19.89
C PRO A 60 -2.37 -6.50 -20.00
N GLU A 61 -2.31 -5.24 -19.58
CA GLU A 61 -3.44 -4.29 -19.63
C GLU A 61 -3.93 -3.94 -21.06
N ASN A 62 -3.34 -4.54 -22.11
CA ASN A 62 -3.61 -4.22 -23.51
C ASN A 62 -4.22 -5.44 -24.24
N GLU A 63 -5.53 -5.67 -24.07
CA GLU A 63 -6.39 -6.37 -25.05
C GLU A 63 -7.65 -5.54 -25.31
#